data_AF-A0A8H7AIV2-F1
#
_entry.id   AF-A0A8H7AIV2-F1
#
_cell.length_a   1.000
_cell.length_b   1.000
_cell.length_c   1.000
_cell.angle_alpha   90.00
_cell.angle_beta   90.00
_cell.angle_gamma   90.00
#
_symmetry.space_group_name_H-M   'P 1'
#
loop_
_entity.id
_entity.type
_entity.pdbx_description
1 polymer ?
#
loop_
_entity_poly.entity_id
_entity_poly.type
_entity_poly.pdbx_seq_one_letter_code
_entity_poly.pdbx_strand_id
1 'polypeptide(L)'
;MVRNLIKAGANVNANKCKLNHCPIPLTPLQVACLGNNVSLAQELIIAGSEIDAPESGWKCSAIVLAIYGHQESRWSSGDGPEPVDNDNLRDFVQKLLARGASVNGGETGLNDTTESIRQ
;
A
#
# COMPACT_ATOMS: atom_id res chain seq x y z
N MET A 1 17.93 -0.96 7.77
CA MET A 1 17.82 -2.37 7.31
C MET A 1 17.22 -2.47 5.91
N VAL A 2 16.03 -1.93 5.65
CA VAL A 2 15.34 -1.96 4.33
C VAL A 2 16.24 -1.45 3.19
N ARG A 3 16.88 -0.28 3.35
CA ARG A 3 17.84 0.26 2.37
C ARG A 3 18.94 -0.73 1.96
N ASN A 4 19.42 -1.56 2.90
CA ASN A 4 20.48 -2.52 2.61
C ASN A 4 19.95 -3.71 1.81
N LEU A 5 18.71 -4.13 2.05
CA LEU A 5 18.05 -5.18 1.27
C LEU A 5 17.79 -4.73 -0.17
N ILE A 6 17.32 -3.49 -0.34
CA ILE A 6 17.12 -2.89 -1.66
C ILE A 6 18.46 -2.81 -2.41
N LYS A 7 19.53 -2.34 -1.75
CA LYS A 7 20.89 -2.32 -2.33
C LYS A 7 21.42 -3.72 -2.68
N ALA A 8 20.99 -4.75 -1.96
CA ALA A 8 21.33 -6.14 -2.25
C ALA A 8 20.51 -6.74 -3.41
N GLY A 9 19.63 -5.97 -4.05
CA GLY A 9 18.84 -6.40 -5.20
C GLY A 9 17.43 -6.90 -4.86
N ALA A 10 16.91 -6.60 -3.67
CA ALA A 10 15.52 -6.91 -3.36
C ALA A 10 14.57 -6.21 -4.34
N ASN A 11 13.67 -6.98 -4.95
CA ASN A 11 12.70 -6.45 -5.90
C ASN A 11 11.58 -5.70 -5.16
N VAL A 12 11.55 -4.38 -5.33
CA VAL A 12 10.58 -3.47 -4.68
C VAL A 12 9.17 -3.56 -5.26
N ASN A 13 9.02 -4.15 -6.45
CA ASN A 13 7.73 -4.39 -7.12
C ASN A 13 7.30 -5.86 -7.05
N ALA A 14 7.93 -6.67 -6.18
CA ALA A 14 7.56 -8.07 -6.05
C ALA A 14 6.12 -8.23 -5.56
N ASN A 15 5.20 -8.65 -6.42
CA ASN A 15 3.81 -8.93 -6.04
C ASN A 15 3.66 -10.32 -5.39
N LYS A 16 4.34 -10.53 -4.26
CA LYS A 16 4.41 -11.83 -3.55
C LYS A 16 4.25 -11.72 -2.05
N CYS A 17 4.09 -10.50 -1.51
CA CYS A 17 3.86 -10.32 -0.09
C CYS A 17 2.46 -10.85 0.26
N LYS A 18 2.37 -11.64 1.33
CA LYS A 18 1.11 -12.22 1.83
C LYS A 18 0.82 -11.69 3.21
N LEU A 19 -0.43 -11.29 3.45
CA LEU A 19 -0.94 -10.94 4.77
C LEU A 19 -2.01 -11.96 5.16
N ASN A 20 -2.06 -12.36 6.43
CA ASN A 20 -3.00 -13.39 6.90
C ASN A 20 -4.48 -13.05 6.62
N HIS A 21 -4.81 -11.76 6.56
CA HIS A 21 -6.16 -11.26 6.34
C HIS A 21 -6.41 -10.75 4.92
N CYS A 22 -5.43 -10.87 4.01
CA CYS A 22 -5.57 -10.49 2.62
C CYS A 22 -5.17 -11.68 1.72
N PRO A 23 -6.13 -12.36 1.08
CA PRO A 23 -5.85 -13.55 0.25
C PRO A 23 -5.13 -13.21 -1.06
N ILE A 24 -4.95 -11.91 -1.33
CA ILE A 24 -4.40 -11.37 -2.57
C ILE A 24 -2.92 -11.02 -2.33
N PRO A 25 -2.02 -11.36 -3.26
CA PRO A 25 -0.63 -10.91 -3.18
C PRO A 25 -0.54 -9.39 -3.29
N LEU A 26 0.41 -8.82 -2.56
CA LEU A 26 0.68 -7.38 -2.53
C LEU A 26 2.13 -7.09 -2.88
N THR A 27 2.39 -5.88 -3.36
CA THR A 27 3.74 -5.33 -3.47
C THR A 27 4.23 -4.86 -2.10
N PRO A 28 5.56 -4.75 -1.90
CA PRO A 28 6.12 -4.15 -0.69
C PRO A 28 5.53 -2.79 -0.35
N LEU A 29 5.27 -1.94 -1.37
CA LEU A 29 4.72 -0.60 -1.16
C LEU A 29 3.29 -0.68 -0.60
N GLN A 30 2.48 -1.60 -1.12
CA GLN A 30 1.10 -1.78 -0.69
C GLN A 30 1.00 -2.31 0.74
N VAL A 31 1.90 -3.22 1.13
CA VAL A 31 2.02 -3.67 2.53
C VAL A 31 2.42 -2.50 3.43
N ALA A 32 3.34 -1.64 2.99
CA ALA A 32 3.73 -0.46 3.76
C ALA A 32 2.55 0.51 3.94
N CYS A 33 1.73 0.74 2.91
CA CYS A 33 0.53 1.56 2.99
C CYS A 33 -0.52 0.95 3.94
N LEU A 34 -0.81 -0.35 3.83
CA LEU A 34 -1.77 -1.05 4.71
C LEU A 34 -1.32 -1.06 6.18
N GLY A 35 -0.02 -1.16 6.43
CA GLY A 35 0.54 -1.12 7.78
C GLY A 35 0.73 0.28 8.34
N ASN A 36 0.24 1.35 7.67
CA ASN A 36 0.49 2.75 8.02
C ASN A 36 1.99 3.08 8.22
N ASN A 37 2.87 2.37 7.52
CA ASN A 37 4.32 2.49 7.68
C ASN A 37 4.89 3.52 6.69
N VAL A 38 4.68 4.79 7.01
CA VAL A 38 5.09 5.93 6.16
C VAL A 38 6.58 5.91 5.83
N SER A 39 7.44 5.58 6.82
CA SER A 39 8.88 5.52 6.59
C SER A 39 9.27 4.43 5.60
N LEU A 40 8.69 3.22 5.73
CA LEU A 40 8.94 2.13 4.78
C LEU A 40 8.44 2.49 3.38
N ALA A 41 7.24 3.06 3.28
CA ALA A 41 6.67 3.48 2.00
C ALA A 41 7.56 4.50 1.29
N GLN A 42 8.10 5.50 2.01
CA GLN A 42 9.02 6.49 1.45
C GLN A 42 10.30 5.84 0.89
N GLU A 43 10.89 4.89 1.62
CA GLU A 43 12.09 4.18 1.14
C GLU A 43 11.82 3.39 -0.14
N LEU A 44 10.68 2.71 -0.20
CA LEU A 44 10.26 1.94 -1.36
C LEU A 44 9.99 2.83 -2.58
N ILE A 45 9.34 3.99 -2.37
CA ILE A 45 9.10 5.01 -3.40
C ILE A 45 10.43 5.58 -3.94
N ILE A 46 11.37 5.89 -3.05
CA ILE A 46 12.72 6.37 -3.45
C ILE A 46 13.46 5.31 -4.26
N ALA A 47 13.26 4.04 -3.92
CA ALA A 47 13.84 2.90 -4.64
C ALA A 47 13.18 2.59 -5.99
N GLY A 48 12.17 3.36 -6.41
CA GLY A 48 11.51 3.19 -7.71
C GLY A 48 10.36 2.21 -7.70
N SER A 49 9.67 2.04 -6.56
CA SER A 49 8.45 1.24 -6.53
C SER A 49 7.39 1.82 -7.46
N GLU A 50 6.68 0.93 -8.15
CA GLU A 50 5.48 1.28 -8.91
C GLU A 50 4.40 1.73 -7.92
N ILE A 51 4.03 3.00 -8.03
CA ILE A 51 3.08 3.64 -7.13
C ILE A 51 1.71 2.98 -7.26
N ASP A 52 1.27 2.78 -8.51
CA ASP A 52 -0.02 2.20 -8.83
C ASP A 52 0.14 0.86 -9.56
N ALA A 53 0.76 -0.12 -8.88
CA ALA A 53 1.04 -1.42 -9.49
C ALA A 53 -0.26 -2.14 -9.92
N PRO A 54 -0.42 -2.45 -11.23
CA PRO A 54 -1.56 -3.22 -11.71
C PRO A 54 -1.46 -4.67 -11.21
N GLU A 55 -2.60 -5.31 -10.96
CA GLU A 55 -2.73 -6.73 -10.56
C GLU A 55 -2.52 -7.09 -9.08
N SER A 56 -2.37 -6.12 -8.18
CA SER A 56 -2.75 -6.38 -6.78
C SER A 56 -4.27 -6.20 -6.65
N GLY A 57 -4.98 -7.20 -6.17
CA GLY A 57 -6.45 -7.22 -6.11
C GLY A 57 -7.18 -6.10 -5.34
N TRP A 58 -6.47 -5.16 -4.69
CA TRP A 58 -7.00 -3.86 -4.23
C TRP A 58 -6.66 -2.74 -5.22
N LYS A 59 -7.05 -2.95 -6.47
CA LYS A 59 -6.57 -2.23 -7.67
C LYS A 59 -6.00 -0.83 -7.44
N CYS A 60 -4.68 -0.80 -7.53
CA CYS A 60 -3.83 0.27 -8.03
C CYS A 60 -3.70 1.56 -7.22
N SER A 61 -4.58 1.94 -6.29
CA SER A 61 -4.40 3.24 -5.61
C SER A 61 -3.62 3.11 -4.30
N ALA A 62 -2.33 3.46 -4.31
CA ALA A 62 -1.54 3.59 -3.08
C ALA A 62 -2.19 4.55 -2.07
N ILE A 63 -2.97 5.53 -2.55
CA ILE A 63 -3.73 6.47 -1.73
C ILE A 63 -4.84 5.78 -0.95
N VAL A 64 -5.65 4.94 -1.61
CA VAL A 64 -6.73 4.20 -0.95
C VAL A 64 -6.19 3.30 0.15
N LEU A 65 -5.08 2.59 -0.13
CA LEU A 65 -4.44 1.71 0.84
C LEU A 65 -3.85 2.50 2.03
N ALA A 66 -3.28 3.69 1.78
CA ALA A 66 -2.77 4.55 2.84
C ALA A 66 -3.90 5.05 3.77
N ILE A 67 -5.04 5.43 3.20
CA ILE A 67 -6.22 5.85 3.99
C ILE A 67 -6.74 4.68 4.82
N TYR A 68 -6.88 3.49 4.22
CA TYR A 68 -7.38 2.31 4.92
C TYR A 68 -6.43 1.86 6.04
N GLY A 69 -5.13 1.76 5.77
CA GLY A 69 -4.14 1.39 6.77
C GLY A 69 -4.07 2.38 7.94
N HIS A 70 -4.20 3.67 7.65
CA HIS A 70 -4.30 4.70 8.68
C HIS A 70 -5.56 4.55 9.53
N GLN A 71 -6.68 4.06 8.98
CA GLN A 71 -7.90 3.78 9.75
C GLN A 71 -7.80 2.51 10.59
N GLU A 72 -7.32 1.40 10.02
CA GLU A 72 -7.15 0.12 10.73
C GLU A 72 -6.21 0.22 11.93
N SER A 73 -5.11 0.99 11.75
CA SER A 73 -4.17 1.33 12.83
C SER A 73 -4.85 1.95 14.04
N ARG A 74 -5.97 2.66 13.86
CA ARG A 74 -6.70 3.31 14.97
C ARG A 74 -7.48 2.32 15.81
N TRP A 75 -7.92 1.23 15.20
CA TRP A 75 -8.79 0.24 15.85
C TRP A 75 -8.03 -0.95 16.41
N SER A 76 -6.75 -1.10 16.05
CA SER A 76 -5.91 -2.24 16.46
C SER A 76 -5.31 -2.10 17.87
N SER A 77 -5.30 -0.91 18.47
CA SER A 77 -4.59 -0.65 19.74
C SER A 77 -5.34 -1.09 21.01
N GLY A 78 -6.61 -1.51 20.92
CA GLY A 78 -7.39 -2.02 22.06
C GLY A 78 -7.85 -0.95 23.07
N ASP A 79 -7.09 0.10 23.26
CA ASP A 79 -7.57 1.39 23.77
C ASP A 79 -8.36 2.09 22.64
N GLY A 80 -9.43 2.80 22.99
CA GLY A 80 -10.31 3.46 22.01
C GLY A 80 -9.56 4.29 20.95
N PRO A 81 -10.20 4.62 19.81
CA PRO A 81 -9.48 5.11 18.64
C PRO A 81 -8.66 6.37 18.96
N GLU A 82 -7.35 6.30 18.72
CA GLU A 82 -6.45 7.46 18.85
C GLU A 82 -6.98 8.65 18.02
N PRO A 83 -6.69 9.91 18.36
CA PRO A 83 -7.05 11.06 17.53
C PRO A 83 -6.54 10.89 16.08
N VAL A 84 -7.28 11.40 15.09
CA VAL A 84 -6.83 11.32 13.69
C VAL A 84 -5.66 12.29 13.49
N ASP A 85 -4.47 11.76 13.23
CA ASP A 85 -3.33 12.54 12.74
C ASP A 85 -3.53 12.87 11.25
N ASN A 86 -4.38 13.86 11.01
CA ASN A 86 -4.71 14.31 9.65
C ASN A 86 -3.49 14.94 8.96
N ASP A 87 -2.54 15.49 9.69
CA ASP A 87 -1.38 16.16 9.10
C ASP A 87 -0.40 15.15 8.50
N ASN A 88 -0.11 14.07 9.23
CA ASN A 88 0.74 13.00 8.73
C ASN A 88 0.08 12.24 7.56
N LEU A 89 -1.22 11.92 7.67
CA LEU A 89 -1.96 11.32 6.55
C LEU A 89 -1.96 12.24 5.33
N ARG A 90 -2.20 13.54 5.51
CA ARG A 90 -2.20 14.51 4.40
C ARG A 90 -0.83 14.64 3.76
N ASP A 91 0.24 14.74 4.54
CA ASP A 91 1.62 14.80 4.02
C ASP A 91 1.96 13.52 3.22
N PHE A 92 1.57 12.35 3.75
CA PHE A 92 1.83 11.10 3.07
C PHE A 92 1.06 10.95 1.75
N VAL A 93 -0.24 11.28 1.74
CA VAL A 93 -1.05 11.30 0.52
C VAL A 93 -0.49 12.33 -0.48
N GLN A 94 -0.06 13.50 -0.03
CA GLN A 94 0.55 14.51 -0.90
C GLN A 94 1.84 14.01 -1.56
N LYS A 95 2.66 13.24 -0.83
CA LYS A 95 3.87 12.61 -1.36
C LYS A 95 3.53 11.54 -2.41
N LEU A 96 2.50 10.74 -2.19
CA LEU A 96 2.03 9.76 -3.17
C LEU A 96 1.55 10.46 -4.45
N LEU A 97 0.74 11.52 -4.31
CA LEU A 97 0.27 12.33 -5.44
C LEU A 97 1.43 12.97 -6.23
N ALA A 98 2.42 13.52 -5.53
CA ALA A 98 3.61 14.10 -6.15
C ALA A 98 4.44 13.06 -6.94
N ARG A 99 4.24 11.77 -6.69
CA ARG A 99 4.89 10.66 -7.40
C ARG A 99 4.00 10.00 -8.44
N GLY A 100 2.85 10.61 -8.74
CA GLY A 100 1.95 10.15 -9.81
C GLY A 100 0.93 9.13 -9.37
N ALA A 101 0.68 8.96 -8.06
CA ALA A 101 -0.45 8.17 -7.59
C ALA A 101 -1.75 8.72 -8.18
N SER A 102 -2.56 7.85 -8.76
CA SER A 102 -3.82 8.21 -9.36
C SER A 102 -4.85 8.54 -8.28
N VAL A 103 -5.37 9.76 -8.35
CA VAL A 103 -6.52 10.21 -7.55
C VAL A 103 -7.78 9.44 -7.92
N ASN A 104 -7.88 9.02 -9.19
CA ASN A 104 -9.06 8.42 -9.80
C ASN A 104 -8.67 7.11 -10.49
N GLY A 105 -8.02 6.19 -9.76
CA GLY A 105 -7.52 4.92 -10.30
C GLY A 105 -8.50 4.30 -11.29
N GLY A 106 -8.09 4.20 -12.55
CA GLY A 106 -8.93 3.77 -13.65
C GLY A 106 -9.48 2.37 -13.41
N GLU A 107 -10.77 2.22 -13.71
CA GLU A 107 -11.54 0.98 -13.67
C GLU A 107 -11.68 0.33 -12.28
N THR A 108 -12.75 0.75 -11.59
CA THR A 108 -13.38 0.09 -10.44
C THR A 108 -13.88 -1.34 -10.70
N GLY A 109 -13.62 -1.90 -11.89
CA GLY A 109 -13.97 -3.29 -12.19
C GLY A 109 -13.01 -4.19 -11.42
N LEU A 110 -13.50 -4.92 -10.42
CA LEU A 110 -12.92 -6.22 -10.04
C LEU A 110 -12.66 -6.97 -11.36
N ASN A 111 -11.42 -7.08 -11.81
CA ASN A 111 -11.15 -7.88 -13.01
C ASN A 111 -11.31 -9.36 -12.66
N ASP A 112 -11.65 -10.11 -13.69
CA ASP A 112 -12.05 -11.53 -13.66
C ASP A 112 -10.99 -12.50 -13.09
N THR A 113 -9.86 -12.00 -12.56
CA THR A 113 -8.86 -12.80 -11.85
C THR A 113 -9.39 -13.35 -10.51
N THR A 114 -10.47 -12.81 -9.97
CA THR A 114 -11.18 -13.43 -8.84
C THR A 114 -12.09 -14.59 -9.24
N GLU A 115 -12.47 -14.73 -10.52
CA GLU A 115 -13.23 -15.91 -10.99
C GLU A 115 -12.35 -17.15 -11.15
N SER A 116 -11.06 -16.99 -11.44
CA SER A 116 -10.11 -18.13 -11.55
C SER A 116 -9.71 -18.75 -10.21
N ILE A 117 -10.10 -18.14 -9.07
CA ILE A 117 -9.83 -18.69 -7.73
C ILE A 117 -11.09 -19.41 -7.16
N ARG A 118 -12.17 -19.49 -7.94
CA ARG A 118 -13.43 -20.19 -7.57
C ARG A 118 -13.69 -21.52 -8.30
N GLN A 119 -12.69 -22.12 -8.95
CA GLN A 119 -12.75 -23.50 -9.44
C GLN A 119 -11.86 -24.41 -8.60
#